data_AF-A0A6P7FIY7-F1
#
_entry.id   AF-A0A6P7FIY7-F1
#
_cell.length_a   1.000
_cell.length_b   1.000
_cell.length_c   1.000
_cell.angle_alpha   90.00
_cell.angle_beta   90.00
_cell.angle_gamma   90.00
#
_symmetry.space_group_name_H-M   'P 1'
#
loop_
_entity.id
_entity.type
_entity.pdbx_description
1 polymer ?
#
loop_
_entity_poly.entity_id
_entity_poly.type
_entity_poly.pdbx_seq_one_letter_code
_entity_poly.pdbx_strand_id
1 'polypeptide(L)'
;MDDDDIIMLMLIDDVEEAAEQAENNIPRLYFQREDPFLMLSEVNFIKHFRLNKDSFIYLCDELTPFLQVRQRTSGLDIKTKLLVTLLFYGQGSYQAVTGSNFFCGMSQSSVCRCIEEVTNALNRPEFISRWISFPRNIEELSQRRARFFQSTGIPG
;
A
#
# COMPACT_ATOMS: atom_id res chain seq x y z
N MET A 1 -46.28 -34.63 21.04
CA MET A 1 -45.78 -33.50 20.25
C MET A 1 -47.01 -33.03 19.53
N ASP A 2 -47.57 -31.96 20.06
CA ASP A 2 -48.83 -31.41 19.56
C ASP A 2 -48.54 -30.64 18.26
N ASP A 3 -49.54 -30.41 17.41
CA ASP A 3 -49.36 -29.70 16.14
C ASP A 3 -48.73 -28.30 16.35
N ASP A 4 -49.00 -27.69 17.50
CA ASP A 4 -48.41 -26.42 17.93
C ASP A 4 -46.89 -26.54 18.20
N ASP A 5 -46.40 -27.68 18.70
CA ASP A 5 -44.97 -27.91 18.91
C ASP A 5 -44.24 -28.06 17.57
N ILE A 6 -44.89 -28.66 16.57
CA ILE A 6 -44.35 -28.82 15.22
C ILE A 6 -44.24 -27.45 14.55
N ILE A 7 -45.29 -26.62 14.67
CA ILE A 7 -45.29 -25.25 14.14
C ILE A 7 -44.22 -24.40 14.82
N MET A 8 -44.07 -24.52 16.14
CA MET A 8 -43.03 -23.81 16.91
C MET A 8 -41.63 -24.18 16.42
N LEU A 9 -41.37 -25.46 16.15
CA LEU A 9 -40.07 -25.93 15.66
C LEU A 9 -39.78 -25.40 14.24
N MET A 10 -40.76 -25.45 13.34
CA MET A 10 -40.62 -24.89 11.99
C MET A 10 -40.35 -23.39 12.00
N LEU A 11 -41.02 -22.63 12.88
CA LEU A 11 -40.77 -21.19 13.02
C LEU A 11 -39.36 -20.88 13.55
N ILE A 12 -38.81 -21.74 14.40
CA ILE A 12 -37.44 -21.59 14.89
C ILE A 12 -36.45 -21.85 13.76
N ASP A 13 -36.64 -22.92 13.00
CA ASP A 13 -35.79 -23.25 11.85
C ASP A 13 -35.83 -22.15 10.78
N ASP A 14 -37.02 -21.61 10.47
CA ASP A 14 -37.18 -20.50 9.50
C ASP A 14 -36.47 -19.21 9.97
N VAL A 15 -36.50 -18.92 11.28
CA VAL A 15 -35.81 -17.76 11.87
C VAL A 15 -34.30 -17.95 11.86
N GLU A 16 -33.83 -19.17 12.12
CA GLU A 16 -32.40 -19.54 12.09
C GLU A 16 -31.85 -19.45 10.65
N GLU A 17 -32.57 -20.01 9.67
CA GLU A 17 -32.21 -19.89 8.25
C GLU A 17 -32.21 -18.44 7.77
N ALA A 18 -33.19 -17.62 8.19
CA ALA A 18 -33.24 -16.20 7.84
C ALA A 18 -32.07 -15.41 8.45
N ALA A 19 -31.64 -15.75 9.67
CA ALA A 19 -30.49 -15.14 10.33
C ALA A 19 -29.17 -15.51 9.63
N GLU A 20 -28.99 -16.79 9.26
CA GLU A 20 -27.83 -17.24 8.48
C GLU A 20 -27.78 -16.57 7.10
N GLN A 21 -28.93 -16.42 6.43
CA GLN A 21 -29.02 -15.72 5.15
C GLN A 21 -28.69 -14.22 5.29
N ALA A 22 -29.09 -13.58 6.40
CA ALA A 22 -28.77 -12.18 6.68
C ALA A 22 -27.27 -11.97 6.96
N GLU A 23 -26.62 -12.89 7.68
CA GLU A 23 -25.17 -12.86 7.92
C GLU A 23 -24.37 -13.09 6.62
N ASN A 24 -24.87 -13.94 5.72
CA ASN A 24 -24.28 -14.13 4.40
C ASN A 24 -24.56 -12.96 3.42
N ASN A 25 -25.58 -12.14 3.70
CA ASN A 25 -25.97 -10.95 2.93
C ASN A 25 -25.45 -9.64 3.54
N ILE A 26 -24.33 -9.65 4.29
CA ILE A 26 -23.70 -8.40 4.74
C ILE A 26 -23.38 -7.56 3.50
N PRO A 27 -24.01 -6.38 3.32
CA PRO A 27 -23.72 -5.50 2.21
C PRO A 27 -22.24 -5.17 2.24
N ARG A 28 -21.55 -5.27 1.09
CA ARG A 28 -20.17 -4.81 1.01
C ARG A 28 -20.14 -3.35 1.42
N LEU A 29 -19.53 -3.04 2.56
CA LEU A 29 -19.33 -1.66 2.99
C LEU A 29 -18.42 -1.00 1.96
N TYR A 30 -18.99 -0.10 1.16
CA TYR A 30 -18.24 0.73 0.24
C TYR A 30 -17.58 1.84 1.05
N PHE A 31 -16.38 1.57 1.55
CA PHE A 31 -15.54 2.60 2.14
C PHE A 31 -15.07 3.54 1.02
N GLN A 32 -15.52 4.79 1.07
CA GLN A 32 -15.03 5.82 0.18
C GLN A 32 -13.54 6.05 0.46
N ARG A 33 -12.69 5.72 -0.51
CA ARG A 33 -11.25 5.97 -0.38
C ARG A 33 -10.97 7.44 -0.59
N GLU A 34 -10.33 8.04 0.40
CA GLU A 34 -9.81 9.39 0.32
C GLU A 34 -8.51 9.40 -0.50
N ASP A 35 -8.37 10.36 -1.43
CA ASP A 35 -7.11 10.55 -2.15
C ASP A 35 -6.10 11.28 -1.25
N PRO A 36 -5.03 10.61 -0.77
CA PRO A 36 -4.06 11.23 0.12
C PRO A 36 -3.34 12.41 -0.51
N PHE A 37 -3.21 12.39 -1.85
CA PHE A 37 -2.54 13.45 -2.59
C PHE A 37 -3.33 14.76 -2.54
N LEU A 38 -4.67 14.69 -2.49
CA LEU A 38 -5.56 15.84 -2.38
C LEU A 38 -5.80 16.26 -0.93
N MET A 39 -5.95 15.29 -0.02
CA MET A 39 -6.37 15.56 1.36
C MET A 39 -5.23 16.02 2.28
N LEU A 40 -4.00 15.56 2.04
CA LEU A 40 -2.88 15.89 2.90
C LEU A 40 -2.18 17.19 2.49
N SER A 41 -1.77 17.98 3.49
CA SER A 41 -0.78 19.03 3.29
C SER A 41 0.58 18.43 2.92
N GLU A 42 1.46 19.24 2.34
CA GLU A 42 2.81 18.81 1.95
C GLU A 42 3.59 18.18 3.11
N VAL A 43 3.55 18.82 4.28
CA VAL A 43 4.23 18.36 5.50
C VAL A 43 3.72 16.98 5.93
N ASN A 44 2.39 16.78 5.92
CA ASN A 44 1.81 15.50 6.28
C ASN A 44 2.07 14.44 5.20
N PHE A 45 2.08 14.82 3.93
CA PHE A 45 2.40 13.92 2.83
C PHE A 45 3.83 13.38 2.98
N ILE A 46 4.82 14.25 3.22
CA ILE A 46 6.20 13.86 3.50
C ILE A 46 6.29 12.97 4.75
N LYS A 47 5.54 13.28 5.81
CA LYS A 47 5.54 12.47 7.04
C LYS A 47 5.11 11.02 6.79
N HIS A 48 4.11 10.81 5.95
CA HIS A 48 3.56 9.48 5.67
C HIS A 48 4.34 8.74 4.58
N PHE A 49 4.63 9.41 3.46
CA PHE A 49 5.16 8.79 2.25
C PHE A 49 6.67 9.02 2.04
N ARG A 50 7.32 9.81 2.91
CA ARG A 50 8.76 10.15 2.88
C ARG A 50 9.23 10.90 1.63
N LEU A 51 8.29 11.28 0.76
CA LEU A 51 8.51 12.09 -0.43
C LEU A 51 7.59 13.31 -0.39
N ASN A 52 8.02 14.40 -1.02
CA ASN A 52 7.13 15.51 -1.35
C ASN A 52 6.26 15.15 -2.58
N LYS A 53 5.18 15.91 -2.80
CA LYS A 53 4.21 15.64 -3.87
C LYS A 53 4.85 15.72 -5.25
N ASP A 54 5.74 16.66 -5.50
CA ASP A 54 6.41 16.82 -6.79
C ASP A 54 7.30 15.62 -7.12
N SER A 55 8.06 15.15 -6.13
CA SER A 55 8.92 13.97 -6.24
C SER A 55 8.11 12.69 -6.39
N PHE A 56 6.93 12.63 -5.77
CA PHE A 56 5.98 11.54 -5.97
C PHE A 56 5.44 11.52 -7.41
N ILE A 57 5.06 12.67 -7.98
CA ILE A 57 4.59 12.75 -9.37
C ILE A 57 5.70 12.34 -10.33
N TYR A 58 6.91 12.88 -10.15
CA TYR A 58 8.08 12.48 -10.92
C TYR A 58 8.31 10.96 -10.86
N LEU A 59 8.28 10.37 -9.65
CA LEU A 59 8.45 8.93 -9.48
C LEU A 59 7.34 8.13 -10.17
N CYS A 60 6.10 8.63 -10.11
CA CYS A 60 4.96 8.01 -10.77
C CYS A 60 5.16 7.97 -12.29
N ASP A 61 5.59 9.08 -12.89
CA ASP A 61 5.82 9.17 -14.34
C ASP A 61 6.97 8.25 -14.78
N GLU A 62 8.06 8.22 -14.02
CA GLU A 62 9.22 7.35 -14.31
C GLU A 62 8.91 5.85 -14.18
N LEU A 63 8.09 5.45 -13.22
CA LEU A 63 7.76 4.04 -13.00
C LEU A 63 6.57 3.55 -13.82
N THR A 64 5.73 4.44 -14.34
CA THR A 64 4.55 4.08 -15.15
C THR A 64 4.84 3.07 -16.27
N PRO A 65 5.93 3.19 -17.06
CA PRO A 65 6.26 2.23 -18.11
C PRO A 65 6.53 0.80 -17.62
N PHE A 66 6.88 0.63 -16.34
CA PHE A 66 7.28 -0.64 -15.75
C PHE A 66 6.19 -1.29 -14.90
N LEU A 67 5.08 -0.60 -14.68
CA LEU A 67 3.97 -1.04 -13.83
C LEU A 67 2.79 -1.55 -14.68
N GLN A 68 2.04 -2.49 -14.13
CA GLN A 68 0.87 -3.04 -14.77
C GLN A 68 -0.28 -2.04 -14.72
N VAL A 69 -0.76 -1.64 -15.90
CA VAL A 69 -1.97 -0.84 -16.05
C VAL A 69 -3.18 -1.69 -15.66
N ARG A 70 -4.12 -1.09 -14.93
CA ARG A 70 -5.37 -1.76 -14.54
C ARG A 70 -6.14 -2.23 -15.78
N GLN A 71 -6.55 -3.50 -15.78
CA GLN A 71 -7.36 -4.09 -16.86
C GLN A 71 -8.86 -4.01 -16.58
N ARG A 72 -9.24 -3.83 -15.30
CA ARG A 72 -10.63 -3.71 -14.85
C ARG A 72 -10.80 -2.37 -14.13
N THR A 73 -12.01 -1.83 -14.15
CA THR A 73 -12.37 -0.59 -13.45
C THR A 73 -12.16 -0.68 -11.94
N SER A 74 -12.34 -1.87 -11.36
CA SER A 74 -12.08 -2.16 -9.95
C SER A 74 -10.60 -2.35 -9.61
N GLY A 75 -9.71 -2.36 -10.61
CA GLY A 75 -8.27 -2.48 -10.40
C GLY A 75 -7.66 -1.20 -9.86
N LEU A 76 -6.63 -1.35 -9.03
CA LEU A 76 -5.87 -0.22 -8.49
C LEU A 76 -5.12 0.50 -9.61
N ASP A 77 -5.22 1.82 -9.64
CA ASP A 77 -4.42 2.64 -10.54
C ASP A 77 -2.98 2.75 -10.03
N ILE A 78 -2.08 3.16 -10.93
CA ILE A 78 -0.64 3.22 -10.67
C ILE A 78 -0.33 4.12 -9.47
N LYS A 79 -0.99 5.28 -9.37
CA LYS A 79 -0.83 6.20 -8.24
C LYS A 79 -1.16 5.54 -6.91
N THR A 80 -2.29 4.83 -6.81
CA THR A 80 -2.65 4.12 -5.58
C THR A 80 -1.62 3.04 -5.23
N LYS A 81 -1.16 2.25 -6.21
CA LYS A 81 -0.13 1.22 -5.97
C LYS A 81 1.14 1.84 -5.38
N LEU A 82 1.60 2.95 -5.94
CA LEU A 82 2.76 3.71 -5.45
C LEU A 82 2.54 4.26 -4.04
N LEU A 83 1.40 4.90 -3.77
CA LEU A 83 1.12 5.46 -2.43
C LEU A 83 1.05 4.37 -1.36
N VAL A 84 0.41 3.24 -1.66
CA VAL A 84 0.34 2.08 -0.75
C VAL A 84 1.75 1.59 -0.41
N THR A 85 2.60 1.42 -1.42
CA THR A 85 3.98 0.93 -1.23
C THR A 85 4.84 1.94 -0.47
N LEU A 86 4.73 3.23 -0.78
CA LEU A 86 5.46 4.28 -0.07
C LEU A 86 5.03 4.42 1.37
N LEU A 87 3.73 4.29 1.66
CA LEU A 87 3.23 4.26 3.04
C LEU A 87 3.83 3.09 3.81
N PHE A 88 3.88 1.91 3.18
CA PHE A 88 4.52 0.73 3.76
C PHE A 88 6.00 0.96 4.05
N TYR A 89 6.78 1.53 3.12
CA TYR A 89 8.20 1.84 3.35
C TYR A 89 8.39 2.90 4.44
N GLY A 90 7.52 3.92 4.48
CA GLY A 90 7.62 5.02 5.43
C GLY A 90 7.23 4.67 6.86
N GLN A 91 6.29 3.73 7.03
CA GLN A 91 5.75 3.31 8.34
C GLN A 91 6.23 1.93 8.79
N GLY A 92 6.64 1.05 7.88
CA GLY A 92 7.24 -0.24 8.17
C GLY A 92 6.27 -1.33 8.66
N SER A 93 4.96 -1.14 8.52
CA SER A 93 3.94 -2.08 9.03
C SER A 93 2.76 -2.23 8.07
N TYR A 94 2.33 -3.48 7.87
CA TYR A 94 1.11 -3.80 7.12
C TYR A 94 -0.15 -3.29 7.82
N GLN A 95 -0.22 -3.38 9.15
CA GLN A 95 -1.36 -2.88 9.92
C GLN A 95 -1.53 -1.37 9.77
N ALA A 96 -0.43 -0.64 9.62
CA ALA A 96 -0.47 0.80 9.41
C ALA A 96 -1.05 1.16 8.03
N VAL A 97 -0.82 0.32 7.01
CA VAL A 97 -1.41 0.47 5.67
C VAL A 97 -2.88 0.06 5.66
N THR A 98 -3.24 -1.13 6.18
CA THR A 98 -4.62 -1.64 6.14
C THR A 98 -5.53 -0.94 7.14
N GLY A 99 -4.97 -0.37 8.22
CA GLY A 99 -5.67 0.47 9.19
C GLY A 99 -5.71 1.95 8.80
N SER A 100 -5.09 2.34 7.68
CA SER A 100 -5.16 3.72 7.19
C SER A 100 -6.50 3.98 6.52
N ASN A 101 -7.11 5.12 6.84
CA ASN A 101 -8.34 5.58 6.19
C ASN A 101 -8.18 5.69 4.66
N PHE A 102 -6.97 6.01 4.18
CA PHE A 102 -6.67 6.13 2.75
C PHE A 102 -6.84 4.82 1.98
N PHE A 103 -6.54 3.69 2.62
CA PHE A 103 -6.54 2.37 1.99
C PHE A 103 -7.50 1.40 2.66
N CYS A 104 -8.50 1.95 3.36
CA CYS A 104 -9.58 1.18 3.95
C CYS A 104 -10.22 0.28 2.88
N GLY A 105 -10.52 -0.96 3.26
CA GLY A 105 -11.04 -1.98 2.35
C GLY A 105 -10.03 -2.57 1.38
N MET A 106 -8.72 -2.31 1.52
CA MET A 106 -7.69 -3.05 0.80
C MET A 106 -7.29 -4.31 1.57
N SER A 107 -7.32 -5.47 0.90
CA SER A 107 -6.82 -6.71 1.50
C SER A 107 -5.30 -6.68 1.63
N GLN A 108 -4.76 -7.38 2.64
CA GLN A 108 -3.31 -7.56 2.79
C GLN A 108 -2.68 -8.16 1.52
N SER A 109 -3.36 -9.11 0.87
CA SER A 109 -2.90 -9.68 -0.41
C SER A 109 -2.82 -8.67 -1.55
N SER A 110 -3.63 -7.61 -1.54
CA SER A 110 -3.55 -6.52 -2.52
C SER A 110 -2.39 -5.59 -2.20
N VAL A 111 -2.17 -5.29 -0.90
CA VAL A 111 -1.00 -4.52 -0.44
C VAL A 111 0.30 -5.22 -0.82
N CYS A 112 0.44 -6.53 -0.55
CA CYS A 112 1.64 -7.29 -0.89
C CYS A 112 1.94 -7.25 -2.40
N ARG A 113 0.91 -7.41 -3.25
CA ARG A 113 1.06 -7.32 -4.71
C ARG A 113 1.53 -5.94 -5.16
N CYS A 114 1.02 -4.87 -4.55
CA CYS A 114 1.48 -3.50 -4.83
C CYS A 114 2.95 -3.32 -4.45
N ILE A 115 3.33 -3.79 -3.26
CA ILE A 115 4.71 -3.70 -2.77
C ILE A 115 5.63 -4.46 -3.72
N GLU A 116 5.32 -5.70 -4.06
CA GLU A 116 6.12 -6.52 -4.96
C GLU A 116 6.28 -5.85 -6.35
N GLU A 117 5.18 -5.42 -6.95
CA GLU A 117 5.18 -4.79 -8.27
C GLU A 117 6.03 -3.51 -8.31
N VAL A 118 5.82 -2.62 -7.34
CA VAL A 118 6.56 -1.35 -7.24
C VAL A 118 8.02 -1.58 -6.86
N THR A 119 8.31 -2.52 -5.95
CA THR A 119 9.68 -2.89 -5.57
C THR A 119 10.44 -3.42 -6.79
N ASN A 120 9.81 -4.27 -7.59
CA ASN A 120 10.43 -4.82 -8.80
C ASN A 120 10.67 -3.73 -9.85
N ALA A 121 9.73 -2.79 -10.02
CA ALA A 121 9.92 -1.64 -10.90
C ALA A 121 11.09 -0.74 -10.44
N LEU A 122 11.20 -0.46 -9.14
CA LEU A 122 12.29 0.33 -8.55
C LEU A 122 13.66 -0.34 -8.72
N ASN A 123 13.72 -1.67 -8.68
CA ASN A 123 14.97 -2.44 -8.80
C ASN A 123 15.39 -2.69 -10.25
N ARG A 124 14.64 -2.21 -11.24
CA ARG A 124 15.06 -2.31 -12.64
C ARG A 124 16.38 -1.57 -12.87
N PRO A 125 17.37 -2.18 -13.57
CA PRO A 125 18.67 -1.54 -13.83
C PRO A 125 18.56 -0.14 -14.42
N GLU A 126 17.58 0.09 -15.29
CA GLU A 126 17.30 1.36 -15.97
C GLU A 126 16.93 2.48 -14.98
N PHE A 127 16.36 2.12 -13.83
CA PHE A 127 15.96 3.05 -12.78
C PHE A 127 17.00 3.10 -11.65
N ILE A 128 17.31 1.96 -11.03
CA ILE A 128 18.11 1.90 -9.80
C ILE A 128 19.53 2.44 -9.98
N SER A 129 20.15 2.20 -11.15
CA SER A 129 21.53 2.64 -11.44
C SER A 129 21.70 4.16 -11.49
N ARG A 130 20.60 4.91 -11.71
CA ARG A 130 20.59 6.38 -11.69
C ARG A 130 20.67 6.94 -10.28
N TRP A 131 20.18 6.19 -9.28
CA TRP A 131 20.03 6.65 -7.90
C TRP A 131 21.01 5.98 -6.92
N ILE A 132 21.38 4.72 -7.18
CA ILE A 132 22.22 3.93 -6.30
C ILE A 132 23.47 3.51 -7.07
N SER A 133 24.63 3.96 -6.58
CA SER A 133 25.94 3.59 -7.08
C SER A 133 26.82 3.16 -5.91
N PHE A 134 27.34 1.94 -5.97
CA PHE A 134 28.28 1.42 -4.99
C PHE A 134 29.72 1.68 -5.44
N PRO A 135 30.66 1.95 -4.50
CA PRO A 135 32.06 2.16 -4.85
C PRO A 135 32.66 0.91 -5.48
N ARG A 136 33.39 1.10 -6.58
CA ARG A 136 33.93 -0.03 -7.39
C ARG A 136 35.33 -0.45 -6.97
N ASN A 137 36.02 0.38 -6.19
CA ASN A 137 37.38 0.11 -5.72
C ASN A 137 37.64 0.76 -4.35
N ILE A 138 38.78 0.39 -3.75
CA ILE A 138 39.19 0.85 -2.40
C ILE A 138 39.39 2.37 -2.37
N GLU A 139 39.86 2.97 -3.46
CA GLU A 139 40.11 4.40 -3.54
C GLU A 139 38.80 5.19 -3.48
N GLU A 140 37.82 4.82 -4.30
CA GLU A 140 36.48 5.42 -4.29
C GLU A 140 35.80 5.24 -2.93
N LEU A 141 35.93 4.05 -2.33
CA LEU A 141 35.41 3.79 -1.00
C LEU A 141 36.06 4.71 0.05
N SER A 142 37.38 4.85 0.01
CA SER A 142 38.15 5.70 0.93
C SER A 142 37.76 7.18 0.77
N GLN A 143 37.56 7.65 -0.46
CA GLN A 143 37.08 9.00 -0.73
C GLN A 143 35.67 9.23 -0.16
N ARG A 144 34.75 8.26 -0.33
CA ARG A 144 33.40 8.35 0.23
C ARG A 144 33.41 8.36 1.76
N ARG A 145 34.23 7.50 2.40
CA ARG A 145 34.42 7.48 3.86
C ARG A 145 34.96 8.79 4.39
N ALA A 146 36.00 9.34 3.75
CA ALA A 146 36.57 10.62 4.14
C ALA A 146 35.56 11.76 4.04
N ARG A 147 34.78 11.81 2.95
CA ARG A 147 33.69 12.79 2.78
C ARG A 147 32.60 12.65 3.85
N PHE A 148 32.19 11.41 4.14
CA PHE A 148 31.20 11.13 5.18
C PHE A 148 31.69 11.56 6.57
N PHE A 149 32.95 11.28 6.90
CA PHE A 149 33.56 11.70 8.16
C PHE A 149 33.67 13.23 8.26
N GLN A 150 34.06 13.91 7.18
CA GLN A 150 34.13 15.38 7.16
C GLN A 150 32.78 16.04 7.37
N SER A 151 31.69 15.48 6.84
CA SER A 151 30.36 16.07 6.96
C SER A 151 29.64 15.72 8.26
N THR A 152 29.88 14.53 8.82
CA THR A 152 29.12 14.02 9.98
C THR A 152 29.93 13.87 11.26
N GLY A 153 31.26 13.82 11.16
CA GLY A 153 32.15 13.44 12.26
C GLY A 153 32.12 11.95 12.63
N ILE A 154 31.35 11.14 11.90
CA ILE A 154 31.18 9.71 12.15
C ILE A 154 32.07 8.93 11.17
N PRO A 155 32.90 7.98 11.64
CA PRO A 155 33.67 7.13 10.74
C PRO A 155 32.73 6.21 9.92
N GLY A 156 32.95 6.16 8.61
CA GLY A 156 32.20 5.31 7.66
C GLY A 156 33.03 4.19 7.04
#